data_AF-A0AAE0R1C6-F1
#
_entry.id   AF-A0AAE0R1C6-F1
#
_cell.length_a   1.000
_cell.length_b   1.000
_cell.length_c   1.000
_cell.angle_alpha   90.00
_cell.angle_beta   90.00
_cell.angle_gamma   90.00
#
_symmetry.space_group_name_H-M   'P 1'
#
loop_
_entity.id
_entity.type
_entity.pdbx_description
1 polymer ?
#
loop_
_entity_poly.entity_id
_entity_poly.type
_entity_poly.pdbx_seq_one_letter_code
_entity_poly.pdbx_strand_id
1 'polypeptide(L)'
;MEATLEQHLDDTMKNPAIVGVLCTDAQGHNLGCRGSLSDEHGGVVSVLAKQAASLTKDPTDTPTVCLESDSGSIGNMIGYKKSLSEWQCLSEVKMGRGSPIPPMLWRKIVEQYQKGVSQRKIAKSLKLSSSTVHNIIQRFRESGTISVRKGQGRKTILDARDLQALRRHCIMYRNATVMEITTWAQKYFQKTLSVNTIHRAIRRCRLKLYRSKKKPYLNMIQKRRRFLWAKAHLKWTVAKWKTVLWSDESKFEVLFGKLGRQVIRTKEDKDNPSCYQRSVQKPASLMMSSLSGKTLHFPT
;
A
#
# COMPACT_ATOMS: atom_id res chain seq x y z
N MET A 1 -1.10 -40.63 -36.84
CA MET A 1 -1.87 -40.24 -35.64
C MET A 1 -1.08 -39.29 -34.74
N GLU A 2 0.20 -39.53 -34.51
CA GLU A 2 1.05 -38.61 -33.72
C GLU A 2 1.24 -37.25 -34.40
N ALA A 3 1.56 -37.21 -35.70
CA ALA A 3 1.74 -35.94 -36.43
C ALA A 3 0.50 -35.01 -36.42
N THR A 4 -0.70 -35.58 -36.43
CA THR A 4 -1.97 -34.84 -36.31
C THR A 4 -2.21 -34.28 -34.92
N LEU A 5 -1.74 -34.98 -33.87
CA LEU A 5 -1.85 -34.54 -32.50
C LEU A 5 -0.87 -33.40 -32.20
N GLU A 6 0.37 -33.55 -32.64
CA GLU A 6 1.42 -32.53 -32.51
C GLU A 6 1.01 -31.21 -33.20
N GLN A 7 0.45 -31.30 -34.40
CA GLN A 7 -0.09 -30.13 -35.12
C GLN A 7 -1.20 -29.41 -34.32
N HIS A 8 -2.09 -30.17 -33.67
CA HIS A 8 -3.18 -29.61 -32.88
C HIS A 8 -2.68 -28.91 -31.61
N LEU A 9 -1.66 -29.47 -30.95
CA LEU A 9 -1.01 -28.85 -29.80
C LEU A 9 -0.36 -27.51 -30.18
N ASP A 10 0.36 -27.49 -31.30
CA ASP A 10 1.03 -26.29 -31.79
C ASP A 10 0.03 -25.21 -32.24
N ASP A 11 -1.07 -25.60 -32.90
CA ASP A 11 -2.13 -24.66 -33.29
C ASP A 11 -2.83 -24.04 -32.07
N THR A 12 -3.00 -24.81 -30.99
CA THR A 12 -3.62 -24.32 -29.75
C THR A 12 -2.69 -23.33 -29.03
N MET A 13 -1.37 -23.58 -29.05
CA MET A 13 -0.35 -22.69 -28.47
C MET A 13 -0.20 -21.35 -29.22
N LYS A 14 -0.74 -21.20 -30.44
CA LYS A 14 -0.75 -19.92 -31.16
C LYS A 14 -1.64 -18.87 -30.49
N ASN A 15 -2.54 -19.27 -29.60
CA ASN A 15 -3.37 -18.32 -28.85
C ASN A 15 -2.54 -17.67 -27.73
N PRO A 16 -2.33 -16.33 -27.74
CA PRO A 16 -1.48 -15.65 -26.77
C PRO A 16 -2.02 -15.68 -25.32
N ALA A 17 -3.28 -16.08 -25.12
CA ALA A 17 -3.85 -16.28 -23.79
C ALA A 17 -3.53 -17.67 -23.17
N ILE A 18 -2.94 -18.58 -23.95
CA ILE A 18 -2.65 -19.96 -23.54
C ILE A 18 -1.16 -20.07 -23.20
N VAL A 19 -0.86 -20.45 -21.96
CA VAL A 19 0.52 -20.56 -21.42
C VAL A 19 1.07 -21.98 -21.54
N GLY A 20 0.18 -22.97 -21.68
CA GLY A 20 0.53 -24.37 -21.91
C GLY A 20 -0.69 -25.21 -22.27
N VAL A 21 -0.44 -26.32 -22.98
CA VAL A 21 -1.46 -27.28 -23.42
C VAL A 21 -0.99 -28.67 -23.05
N LEU A 22 -1.88 -29.47 -22.47
CA LEU A 22 -1.64 -30.85 -22.10
C LEU A 22 -2.79 -31.70 -22.63
N CYS A 23 -2.48 -32.69 -23.46
CA CYS A 23 -3.45 -33.64 -23.98
C CYS A 23 -3.37 -34.93 -23.19
N THR A 24 -4.49 -35.37 -22.63
CA THR A 24 -4.56 -36.62 -21.86
C THR A 24 -5.64 -37.53 -22.41
N ASP A 25 -5.44 -38.84 -22.27
CA ASP A 25 -6.50 -39.81 -22.53
C ASP A 25 -7.59 -39.79 -21.44
N ALA A 26 -8.63 -40.62 -21.61
CA ALA A 26 -9.70 -40.74 -20.62
C ALA A 26 -9.24 -41.34 -19.27
N GLN A 27 -8.06 -41.96 -19.22
CA GLN A 27 -7.46 -42.53 -18.01
C GLN A 27 -6.48 -41.55 -17.32
N GLY A 28 -6.18 -40.41 -17.94
CA GLY A 28 -5.27 -39.37 -17.42
C GLY A 28 -3.82 -39.53 -17.84
N HIS A 29 -3.49 -40.44 -18.77
CA HIS A 29 -2.14 -40.56 -19.33
C HIS A 29 -1.86 -39.41 -20.29
N ASN A 30 -0.64 -38.87 -20.24
CA ASN A 30 -0.21 -37.83 -21.15
C ASN A 30 0.00 -38.38 -22.56
N LEU A 31 -0.67 -37.76 -23.53
CA LEU A 31 -0.53 -38.04 -24.96
C LEU A 31 0.35 -36.98 -25.66
N GLY A 32 0.58 -35.83 -25.04
CA GLY A 32 1.47 -34.78 -25.53
C GLY A 32 1.28 -33.45 -24.79
N CYS A 33 2.36 -32.68 -24.65
CA CYS A 33 2.37 -31.39 -23.94
C CYS A 33 3.14 -30.29 -24.68
N ARG A 34 2.76 -29.03 -24.42
CA ARG A 34 3.46 -27.81 -24.86
C ARG A 34 3.41 -26.73 -23.77
N GLY A 35 4.46 -25.91 -23.69
CA GLY A 35 4.56 -24.80 -22.73
C GLY A 35 5.19 -25.21 -21.38
N SER A 36 4.84 -24.51 -20.31
CA SER A 36 5.48 -24.68 -18.99
C SER A 36 4.88 -25.81 -18.13
N LEU A 37 4.08 -26.70 -18.72
CA LEU A 37 3.41 -27.80 -18.03
C LEU A 37 4.21 -29.10 -18.18
N SER A 38 4.44 -29.80 -17.07
CA SER A 38 5.11 -31.10 -17.03
C SER A 38 4.12 -32.27 -16.91
N ASP A 39 4.56 -33.46 -17.33
CA ASP A 39 3.77 -34.71 -17.40
C ASP A 39 3.10 -35.10 -16.08
N GLU A 40 3.71 -34.75 -14.96
CA GLU A 40 3.20 -35.02 -13.61
C GLU A 40 1.82 -34.38 -13.34
N HIS A 41 1.41 -33.39 -14.13
CA HIS A 41 0.15 -32.68 -13.99
C HIS A 41 -1.02 -33.29 -14.79
N GLY A 42 -0.77 -34.32 -15.62
CA GLY A 42 -1.78 -34.95 -16.50
C GLY A 42 -3.04 -35.43 -15.79
N GLY A 43 -2.86 -36.14 -14.67
CA GLY A 43 -3.97 -36.63 -13.86
C GLY A 43 -4.88 -35.49 -13.37
N VAL A 44 -4.29 -34.40 -12.86
CA VAL A 44 -5.03 -33.24 -12.32
C VAL A 44 -5.82 -32.53 -13.41
N VAL A 45 -5.21 -32.31 -14.57
CA VAL A 45 -5.86 -31.66 -15.72
C VAL A 45 -7.03 -32.49 -16.25
N SER A 46 -6.88 -33.81 -16.32
CA SER A 46 -7.96 -34.70 -16.79
C SER A 46 -9.19 -34.68 -15.87
N VAL A 47 -8.98 -34.62 -14.55
CA VAL A 47 -10.06 -34.53 -13.55
C VAL A 47 -10.77 -33.18 -13.66
N LEU A 48 -10.02 -32.09 -13.82
CA LEU A 48 -10.59 -30.75 -14.03
C LEU A 48 -11.44 -30.70 -15.31
N ALA A 49 -10.95 -31.26 -16.41
CA ALA A 49 -11.68 -31.30 -17.68
C ALA A 49 -13.01 -32.07 -17.57
N LYS A 50 -13.00 -33.24 -16.90
CA LYS A 50 -14.21 -34.03 -16.64
C LYS A 50 -15.21 -33.30 -15.74
N GLN A 51 -14.73 -32.65 -14.69
CA GLN A 51 -15.57 -31.86 -13.78
C GLN A 51 -16.16 -30.64 -14.50
N ALA A 52 -15.39 -29.95 -15.33
CA ALA A 52 -15.86 -28.81 -16.12
C ALA A 52 -16.92 -29.24 -17.15
N ALA A 53 -16.75 -30.41 -17.78
CA ALA A 53 -17.73 -30.97 -18.71
C ALA A 53 -19.06 -31.35 -18.04
N SER A 54 -19.05 -31.64 -16.74
CA SER A 54 -20.26 -31.96 -15.96
C SER A 54 -21.08 -30.72 -15.54
N LEU A 55 -20.54 -29.52 -15.76
CA LEU A 55 -21.28 -28.28 -15.49
C LEU A 55 -22.36 -28.05 -16.54
N THR A 56 -23.58 -27.72 -16.09
CA THR A 56 -24.66 -27.26 -16.96
C THR A 56 -24.27 -25.95 -17.64
N LYS A 57 -24.70 -25.69 -18.88
CA LYS A 57 -24.45 -24.42 -19.56
C LYS A 57 -25.49 -23.38 -19.11
N ASP A 58 -25.25 -22.69 -18.00
CA ASP A 58 -26.06 -21.52 -17.65
C ASP A 58 -25.48 -20.28 -18.37
N PRO A 59 -26.24 -19.60 -19.26
CA PRO A 59 -25.75 -18.41 -19.97
C PRO A 59 -25.61 -17.17 -19.08
N THR A 60 -26.06 -17.21 -17.82
CA THR A 60 -26.02 -16.06 -16.91
C THR A 60 -24.89 -16.07 -15.88
N ASP A 61 -24.16 -17.18 -15.73
CA ASP A 61 -23.11 -17.32 -14.71
C ASP A 61 -21.82 -17.91 -15.29
N THR A 62 -20.69 -17.29 -14.95
CA THR A 62 -19.37 -17.69 -15.47
C THR A 62 -18.77 -18.77 -14.58
N PRO A 63 -18.50 -19.99 -15.08
CA PRO A 63 -17.90 -21.04 -14.29
C PRO A 63 -16.50 -20.60 -13.82
N THR A 64 -16.25 -20.69 -12.51
CA THR A 64 -14.98 -20.29 -11.90
C THR A 64 -14.29 -21.52 -11.33
N VAL A 65 -13.03 -21.73 -11.69
CA VAL A 65 -12.19 -22.82 -11.17
C VAL A 65 -11.35 -22.26 -10.03
N CYS A 66 -11.50 -22.82 -8.83
CA CYS A 66 -10.66 -22.50 -7.67
C CYS A 66 -9.72 -23.67 -7.40
N LEU A 67 -8.42 -23.37 -7.33
CA LEU A 67 -7.38 -24.32 -6.95
C LEU A 67 -6.89 -23.94 -5.55
N GLU A 68 -7.21 -24.75 -4.54
CA GLU A 68 -6.65 -24.59 -3.19
C GLU A 68 -5.57 -25.65 -2.96
N SER A 69 -4.38 -25.23 -2.53
CA SER A 69 -3.29 -26.12 -2.14
C SER A 69 -3.07 -26.05 -0.64
N ASP A 70 -3.63 -27.02 0.08
CA ASP A 70 -3.25 -27.27 1.46
C ASP A 70 -2.26 -28.43 1.46
N SER A 71 -0.97 -28.11 1.59
CA SER A 71 0.12 -29.06 1.82
C SER A 71 0.40 -30.11 0.73
N GLY A 72 0.24 -29.75 -0.55
CA GLY A 72 0.72 -30.58 -1.68
C GLY A 72 -0.30 -31.58 -2.23
N SER A 73 -1.55 -31.55 -1.78
CA SER A 73 -2.67 -32.16 -2.51
C SER A 73 -3.51 -31.04 -3.12
N ILE A 74 -3.63 -31.00 -4.45
CA ILE A 74 -4.45 -30.02 -5.15
C ILE A 74 -5.92 -30.42 -4.98
N GLY A 75 -6.66 -29.67 -4.17
CA GLY A 75 -8.12 -29.77 -4.10
C GLY A 75 -8.72 -28.99 -5.25
N ASN A 76 -9.31 -29.69 -6.23
CA ASN A 76 -9.96 -29.07 -7.38
C ASN A 76 -11.45 -28.86 -7.09
N MET A 77 -11.93 -27.61 -7.10
CA MET A 77 -13.36 -27.28 -7.06
C MET A 77 -13.76 -26.40 -8.23
N ILE A 78 -14.71 -26.89 -9.04
CA ILE A 78 -15.29 -26.18 -10.17
C ILE A 78 -16.76 -25.89 -9.85
N GLY A 79 -17.16 -24.62 -9.92
CA GLY A 79 -18.55 -24.22 -9.66
C GLY A 79 -18.84 -22.77 -10.04
N TYR A 80 -20.04 -22.31 -9.71
CA TYR A 80 -20.49 -20.94 -9.97
C TYR A 80 -20.10 -19.98 -8.85
N LYS A 81 -19.81 -18.72 -9.18
CA LYS A 81 -19.27 -17.74 -8.20
C LYS A 81 -20.25 -17.44 -7.06
N LYS A 82 -21.56 -17.44 -7.33
CA LYS A 82 -22.61 -17.30 -6.31
C LYS A 82 -22.66 -18.51 -5.38
N SER A 83 -22.66 -19.72 -5.94
CA SER A 83 -22.70 -20.95 -5.15
C SER A 83 -21.44 -21.13 -4.31
N LEU A 84 -20.26 -20.78 -4.81
CA LEU A 84 -19.00 -20.88 -4.05
C LEU A 84 -19.03 -20.07 -2.74
N SER A 85 -19.64 -18.87 -2.74
CA SER A 85 -19.78 -18.04 -1.54
C SER A 85 -20.79 -18.60 -0.53
N GLU A 86 -21.84 -19.28 -1.00
CA GLU A 86 -22.84 -19.94 -0.15
C GLU A 86 -22.34 -21.29 0.38
N TRP A 87 -21.55 -22.03 -0.40
CA TRP A 87 -21.04 -23.37 -0.05
C TRP A 87 -19.80 -23.30 0.87
N GLN A 88 -18.89 -22.33 0.71
CA GLN A 88 -17.88 -22.03 1.75
C GLN A 88 -18.52 -21.66 3.10
N CYS A 89 -19.79 -21.25 3.09
CA CYS A 89 -20.54 -20.85 4.28
C CYS A 89 -21.40 -21.99 4.89
N LEU A 90 -21.57 -23.12 4.19
CA LEU A 90 -22.41 -24.25 4.61
C LEU A 90 -21.61 -25.54 4.83
N SER A 91 -20.38 -25.65 4.30
CA SER A 91 -19.51 -26.77 4.61
C SER A 91 -19.04 -26.70 6.06
N GLU A 92 -18.94 -27.86 6.68
CA GLU A 92 -18.68 -28.09 8.09
C GLU A 92 -17.25 -27.69 8.49
N VAL A 93 -16.93 -26.40 8.43
CA VAL A 93 -15.67 -25.88 8.96
C VAL A 93 -15.73 -26.05 10.47
N LYS A 94 -15.13 -27.14 10.98
CA LYS A 94 -14.81 -27.30 12.39
C LYS A 94 -13.91 -26.13 12.79
N MET A 95 -14.52 -25.08 13.35
CA MET A 95 -13.79 -23.92 13.83
C MET A 95 -12.81 -24.38 14.93
N GLY A 96 -11.51 -24.20 14.70
CA GLY A 96 -10.50 -24.46 15.72
C GLY A 96 -10.73 -23.61 16.97
N ARG A 97 -10.32 -24.09 18.15
CA ARG A 97 -10.47 -23.34 19.42
C ARG A 97 -9.87 -21.93 19.28
N GLY A 98 -10.64 -20.91 19.65
CA GLY A 98 -10.22 -19.50 19.60
C GLY A 98 -10.57 -18.75 18.30
N SER A 99 -11.12 -19.44 17.30
CA SER A 99 -11.54 -18.79 16.05
C SER A 99 -12.78 -17.90 16.27
N PRO A 100 -12.79 -16.65 15.78
CA PRO A 100 -13.96 -15.80 15.85
C PRO A 100 -15.14 -16.42 15.08
N ILE A 101 -16.33 -16.39 15.67
CA ILE A 101 -17.53 -16.88 14.97
C ILE A 101 -17.83 -15.94 13.79
N PRO A 102 -18.09 -16.50 12.58
CA PRO A 102 -18.49 -15.74 11.41
C PRO A 102 -19.68 -14.79 11.67
N PRO A 103 -19.66 -13.55 11.15
CA PRO A 103 -20.74 -12.57 11.36
C PRO A 103 -22.14 -13.07 10.99
N MET A 104 -22.24 -13.98 10.01
CA MET A 104 -23.50 -14.58 9.59
C MET A 104 -24.15 -15.44 10.69
N LEU A 105 -23.35 -16.22 11.41
CA LEU A 105 -23.83 -17.01 12.54
C LEU A 105 -24.27 -16.13 13.70
N TRP A 106 -23.59 -15.01 13.95
CA TRP A 106 -24.05 -14.02 14.93
C TRP A 106 -25.43 -13.47 14.60
N ARG A 107 -25.67 -13.10 13.33
CA ARG A 107 -26.98 -12.61 12.89
C ARG A 107 -28.07 -13.65 13.09
N LYS A 108 -27.83 -14.90 12.68
CA LYS A 108 -28.80 -16.01 12.85
C LYS A 108 -29.14 -16.26 14.32
N ILE A 109 -28.15 -16.19 15.23
CA ILE A 109 -28.37 -16.34 16.68
C ILE A 109 -29.27 -15.22 17.21
N VAL A 110 -28.97 -13.97 16.85
CA VAL A 110 -29.74 -12.80 17.30
C VAL A 110 -31.17 -12.83 16.74
N GLU A 111 -31.33 -13.19 15.47
CA GLU A 111 -32.65 -13.33 14.84
C GLU A 111 -33.50 -14.41 15.50
N GLN A 112 -32.94 -15.61 15.74
CA GLN A 112 -33.66 -16.69 16.43
C GLN A 112 -33.98 -16.32 17.89
N TYR A 113 -33.11 -15.56 18.54
CA TYR A 113 -33.35 -15.05 19.89
C TYR A 113 -34.49 -14.02 19.91
N GLN A 114 -34.55 -13.10 18.94
CA GLN A 114 -35.66 -12.15 18.79
C GLN A 114 -37.00 -12.85 18.51
N LYS A 115 -36.97 -13.98 17.79
CA LYS A 115 -38.14 -14.86 17.56
C LYS A 115 -38.56 -15.69 18.79
N GLY A 116 -37.91 -15.52 19.95
CA GLY A 116 -38.25 -16.20 21.19
C GLY A 116 -37.79 -17.66 21.29
N VAL A 117 -36.89 -18.11 20.41
CA VAL A 117 -36.36 -19.49 20.46
C VAL A 117 -35.40 -19.64 21.65
N SER A 118 -35.50 -20.77 22.37
CA SER A 118 -34.64 -21.02 23.53
C SER A 118 -33.17 -21.19 23.14
N GLN A 119 -32.24 -20.67 23.97
CA GLN A 119 -30.80 -20.68 23.68
C GLN A 119 -30.24 -22.09 23.42
N ARG A 120 -30.76 -23.11 24.14
CA ARG A 120 -30.39 -24.51 23.94
C ARG A 120 -30.79 -25.04 22.55
N LYS A 121 -31.97 -24.64 22.06
CA LYS A 121 -32.46 -25.04 20.74
C LYS A 121 -31.66 -24.35 19.62
N ILE A 122 -31.31 -23.08 19.82
CA ILE A 122 -30.41 -22.32 18.93
C ILE A 122 -29.04 -23.01 18.84
N ALA A 123 -28.43 -23.32 19.99
CA ALA A 123 -27.12 -23.98 20.06
C ALA A 123 -27.10 -25.33 19.33
N LYS A 124 -28.13 -26.17 19.56
CA LYS A 124 -28.27 -27.46 18.87
C LYS A 124 -28.45 -27.31 17.36
N SER A 125 -29.25 -26.33 16.92
CA SER A 125 -29.51 -26.09 15.49
C SER A 125 -28.27 -25.59 14.73
N LEU A 126 -27.45 -24.76 15.37
CA LEU A 126 -26.26 -24.17 14.77
C LEU A 126 -24.98 -24.96 15.04
N LYS A 127 -25.07 -26.12 15.70
CA LYS A 127 -23.93 -26.94 16.15
C LYS A 127 -22.88 -26.12 16.95
N LEU A 128 -23.34 -25.18 17.78
CA LEU A 128 -22.49 -24.33 18.63
C LEU A 128 -22.61 -24.72 20.10
N SER A 129 -21.60 -24.35 20.90
CA SER A 129 -21.67 -24.56 22.35
C SER A 129 -22.70 -23.60 22.99
N SER A 130 -23.44 -24.09 23.99
CA SER A 130 -24.45 -23.31 24.72
C SER A 130 -23.85 -22.05 25.36
N SER A 131 -22.61 -22.12 25.87
CA SER A 131 -21.92 -20.98 26.48
C SER A 131 -21.60 -19.90 25.44
N THR A 132 -21.27 -20.29 24.20
CA THR A 132 -21.04 -19.32 23.13
C THR A 132 -22.31 -18.58 22.72
N VAL A 133 -23.42 -19.30 22.57
CA VAL A 133 -24.73 -18.69 22.28
C VAL A 133 -25.15 -17.75 23.42
N HIS A 134 -24.97 -18.17 24.68
CA HIS A 134 -25.23 -17.34 25.85
C HIS A 134 -24.39 -16.05 25.84
N ASN A 135 -23.07 -16.16 25.64
CA ASN A 135 -22.16 -15.02 25.61
C ASN A 135 -22.49 -14.03 24.49
N ILE A 136 -22.92 -14.52 23.32
CA ILE A 136 -23.34 -13.66 22.20
C ILE A 136 -24.63 -12.91 22.55
N ILE A 137 -25.64 -13.60 23.09
CA ILE A 137 -26.91 -12.98 23.48
C ILE A 137 -26.68 -11.97 24.61
N GLN A 138 -25.85 -12.31 25.59
CA GLN A 138 -25.51 -11.41 26.69
C GLN A 138 -24.83 -10.13 26.16
N ARG A 139 -23.87 -10.27 25.24
CA ARG A 139 -23.24 -9.11 24.58
C ARG A 139 -24.23 -8.28 23.77
N PHE A 140 -25.18 -8.93 23.10
CA PHE A 140 -26.24 -8.26 22.35
C PHE A 140 -27.15 -7.44 23.28
N ARG A 141 -27.52 -8.00 24.44
CA ARG A 141 -28.29 -7.27 25.48
C ARG A 141 -27.56 -6.04 25.99
N GLU A 142 -26.24 -6.12 26.19
CA GLU A 142 -25.43 -5.01 26.70
C GLU A 142 -25.14 -3.93 25.66
N SER A 143 -24.83 -4.31 24.41
CA SER A 143 -24.25 -3.40 23.42
C SER A 143 -25.20 -3.04 22.27
N GLY A 144 -26.33 -3.75 22.12
CA GLY A 144 -27.29 -3.58 21.02
C GLY A 144 -26.73 -3.86 19.62
N THR A 145 -25.47 -4.29 19.51
CA THR A 145 -24.72 -4.36 18.26
C THR A 145 -24.10 -5.75 18.06
N ILE A 146 -24.09 -6.20 16.80
CA ILE A 146 -23.65 -7.55 16.39
C ILE A 146 -22.14 -7.57 16.09
N SER A 147 -21.42 -6.45 16.29
CA SER A 147 -20.01 -6.34 15.95
C SER A 147 -19.09 -6.90 17.02
N VAL A 148 -18.04 -7.62 16.59
CA VAL A 148 -16.95 -8.04 17.48
C VAL A 148 -16.20 -6.80 17.99
N ARG A 149 -16.05 -6.69 19.32
CA ARG A 149 -15.23 -5.63 19.93
C ARG A 149 -13.77 -5.80 19.49
N LYS A 150 -13.13 -4.70 19.07
CA LYS A 150 -11.69 -4.73 18.79
C LYS A 150 -10.95 -5.07 20.08
N GLY A 151 -10.10 -6.10 20.03
CA GLY A 151 -9.23 -6.43 21.14
C GLY A 151 -8.29 -5.28 21.47
N GLN A 152 -7.88 -5.18 22.74
CA GLN A 152 -6.79 -4.29 23.12
C GLN A 152 -5.51 -4.77 22.43
N GLY A 153 -4.97 -3.92 21.55
CA GLY A 153 -3.71 -4.20 20.89
C GLY A 153 -2.53 -4.14 21.86
N ARG A 154 -1.36 -4.59 21.40
CA ARG A 154 -0.11 -4.46 22.15
C ARG A 154 0.17 -3.00 22.49
N LYS A 155 0.45 -2.72 23.77
CA LYS A 155 0.86 -1.39 24.24
C LYS A 155 2.09 -0.90 23.46
N THR A 156 2.10 0.38 23.09
CA THR A 156 3.21 0.97 22.36
C THR A 156 4.39 1.23 23.31
N ILE A 157 5.62 1.09 22.79
CA ILE A 157 6.85 1.32 23.57
C ILE A 157 6.98 2.79 24.02
N LEU A 158 6.53 3.71 23.17
CA LEU A 158 6.48 5.14 23.45
C LEU A 158 5.09 5.52 23.92
N ASP A 159 5.03 6.28 25.01
CA ASP A 159 3.80 6.85 25.55
C ASP A 159 3.49 8.25 24.97
N ALA A 160 2.33 8.81 25.28
CA ALA A 160 1.92 10.14 24.83
C ALA A 160 2.92 11.24 25.24
N ARG A 161 3.49 11.16 26.46
CA ARG A 161 4.51 12.10 26.93
C ARG A 161 5.80 12.01 26.10
N ASP A 162 6.22 10.79 25.78
CA ASP A 162 7.40 10.53 24.96
C ASP A 162 7.21 11.10 23.54
N LEU A 163 6.03 10.89 22.95
CA LEU A 163 5.68 11.42 21.63
C LEU A 163 5.71 12.96 21.61
N GLN A 164 5.25 13.62 22.68
CA GLN A 164 5.30 15.07 22.78
C GLN A 164 6.73 15.60 22.93
N ALA A 165 7.59 14.93 23.69
CA ALA A 165 9.02 15.26 23.77
C ALA A 165 9.72 15.06 22.42
N LEU A 166 9.45 13.93 21.74
CA LEU A 166 9.98 13.63 20.41
C LEU A 166 9.55 14.70 19.38
N ARG A 167 8.28 15.11 19.41
CA ARG A 167 7.76 16.15 18.52
C ARG A 167 8.51 17.47 18.72
N ARG A 168 8.71 17.89 19.97
CA ARG A 168 9.48 19.11 20.29
C ARG A 168 10.91 19.02 19.77
N HIS A 169 11.58 17.89 20.00
CA HIS A 169 12.94 17.66 19.51
C HIS A 169 13.03 17.73 17.98
N CYS A 170 12.09 17.09 17.26
CA CYS A 170 12.04 17.13 15.79
C CYS A 170 11.80 18.55 15.25
N ILE A 171 11.01 19.37 15.94
CA ILE A 171 10.74 20.76 15.53
C ILE A 171 11.95 21.67 15.80
N MET A 172 12.69 21.42 16.88
CA MET A 172 13.93 22.15 17.18
C MET A 172 15.02 21.80 16.16
N TYR A 173 15.23 20.50 15.94
CA TYR A 173 16.30 19.97 15.08
C TYR A 173 15.73 19.40 13.77
N ARG A 174 15.06 20.24 12.99
CA ARG A 174 14.38 19.82 11.75
C ARG A 174 15.30 19.16 10.73
N ASN A 175 16.59 19.46 10.77
CA ASN A 175 17.60 18.99 9.82
C ASN A 175 18.39 17.76 10.31
N ALA A 176 18.03 17.21 11.47
CA ALA A 176 18.66 16.03 12.04
C ALA A 176 18.30 14.78 11.23
N THR A 177 19.24 13.84 11.17
CA THR A 177 18.97 12.53 10.56
C THR A 177 18.10 11.68 11.48
N VAL A 178 17.39 10.70 10.92
CA VAL A 178 16.58 9.79 11.76
C VAL A 178 17.46 8.99 12.71
N MET A 179 18.71 8.70 12.31
CA MET A 179 19.68 8.06 13.18
C MET A 179 20.03 8.92 14.39
N GLU A 180 20.34 10.21 14.19
CA GLU A 180 20.60 11.16 15.29
C GLU A 180 19.40 11.29 16.24
N ILE A 181 18.18 11.29 15.69
CA ILE A 181 16.96 11.34 16.50
C ILE A 181 16.78 10.05 17.28
N THR A 182 17.17 8.91 16.70
CA THR A 182 17.09 7.60 17.36
C THR A 182 18.07 7.52 18.52
N THR A 183 19.33 7.93 18.32
CA THR A 183 20.33 7.93 19.39
C THR A 183 19.94 8.88 20.52
N TRP A 184 19.43 10.08 20.19
CA TRP A 184 18.86 10.99 21.18
C TRP A 184 17.69 10.35 21.94
N ALA A 185 16.74 9.74 21.24
CA ALA A 185 15.54 9.16 21.85
C ALA A 185 15.89 7.97 22.77
N GLN A 186 16.86 7.13 22.38
CA GLN A 186 17.34 6.03 23.22
C GLN A 186 17.95 6.56 24.52
N LYS A 187 18.79 7.61 24.43
CA LYS A 187 19.42 8.23 25.61
C LYS A 187 18.41 8.95 26.50
N TYR A 188 17.47 9.67 25.91
CA TYR A 188 16.50 10.49 26.63
C TYR A 188 15.39 9.65 27.29
N PHE A 189 14.85 8.65 26.59
CA PHE A 189 13.79 7.78 27.13
C PHE A 189 14.33 6.54 27.85
N GLN A 190 15.62 6.24 27.73
CA GLN A 190 16.26 5.03 28.27
C GLN A 190 15.57 3.74 27.79
N LYS A 191 15.15 3.73 26.52
CA LYS A 191 14.44 2.61 25.88
C LYS A 191 15.20 2.15 24.64
N THR A 192 15.18 0.85 24.38
CA THR A 192 15.72 0.28 23.13
C THR A 192 14.76 0.59 21.97
N LEU A 193 15.11 1.59 21.17
CA LEU A 193 14.31 2.05 20.03
C LEU A 193 15.04 1.77 18.72
N SER A 194 14.36 1.11 17.79
CA SER A 194 14.84 1.00 16.42
C SER A 194 14.52 2.25 15.61
N VAL A 195 15.30 2.48 14.56
CA VAL A 195 15.08 3.57 13.59
C VAL A 195 13.66 3.52 13.01
N ASN A 196 13.13 2.31 12.75
CA ASN A 196 11.77 2.11 12.26
C ASN A 196 10.69 2.54 13.27
N THR A 197 10.94 2.30 14.56
CA THR A 197 10.04 2.76 15.62
C THR A 197 9.96 4.28 15.65
N ILE A 198 11.11 4.96 15.52
CA ILE A 198 11.18 6.42 15.43
C ILE A 198 10.48 6.93 14.16
N HIS A 199 10.68 6.31 13.00
CA HIS A 199 9.93 6.68 11.77
C HIS A 199 8.41 6.58 11.94
N ARG A 200 7.92 5.53 12.60
CA ARG A 200 6.49 5.38 12.91
C ARG A 200 6.04 6.45 13.91
N ALA A 201 6.85 6.76 14.93
CA ALA A 201 6.56 7.78 15.93
C ALA A 201 6.50 9.19 15.32
N ILE A 202 7.44 9.56 14.45
CA ILE A 202 7.43 10.84 13.69
C ILE A 202 6.11 11.00 12.92
N ARG A 203 5.66 9.93 12.24
CA ARG A 203 4.37 9.94 11.54
C ARG A 203 3.18 10.10 12.47
N ARG A 204 3.17 9.43 13.63
CA ARG A 204 2.13 9.62 14.67
C ARG A 204 2.12 11.05 15.20
N CYS A 205 3.29 11.68 15.31
CA CYS A 205 3.42 13.10 15.63
C CYS A 205 3.02 14.03 14.47
N ARG A 206 2.38 13.56 13.39
CA ARG A 206 1.98 14.35 12.22
C ARG A 206 3.15 15.09 11.54
N LEU A 207 4.36 14.54 11.64
CA LEU A 207 5.55 15.03 10.97
C LEU A 207 5.93 14.09 9.82
N LYS A 208 6.56 14.64 8.78
CA LYS A 208 7.10 13.86 7.66
C LYS A 208 8.48 14.40 7.27
N LEU A 209 9.27 13.52 6.68
CA LEU A 209 10.55 13.88 6.08
C LEU A 209 10.29 14.37 4.66
N TYR A 210 10.81 15.55 4.35
CA TYR A 210 10.74 16.16 3.02
C TYR A 210 12.14 16.51 2.55
N ARG A 211 12.33 16.60 1.23
CA ARG A 211 13.55 17.18 0.66
C ARG A 211 13.58 18.68 0.97
N SER A 212 14.71 19.17 1.45
CA SER A 212 14.91 20.60 1.69
C SER A 212 14.88 21.38 0.38
N LYS A 213 14.26 22.56 0.40
CA LYS A 213 14.35 23.49 -0.74
C LYS A 213 15.71 24.19 -0.67
N LYS A 214 16.48 24.11 -1.75
CA LYS A 214 17.69 24.94 -1.90
C LYS A 214 17.26 26.37 -2.19
N LYS A 215 17.73 27.34 -1.41
CA LYS A 215 17.53 28.76 -1.68
C LYS A 215 18.86 29.52 -1.54
N PRO A 216 19.13 30.50 -2.41
CA PRO A 216 20.27 31.37 -2.22
C PRO A 216 20.13 32.12 -0.90
N TYR A 217 21.23 32.21 -0.16
CA TYR A 217 21.26 33.05 1.03
C TYR A 217 21.22 34.52 0.60
N LEU A 218 20.25 35.27 1.11
CA LEU A 218 20.15 36.70 0.93
C LEU A 218 20.39 37.39 2.27
N ASN A 219 21.38 38.27 2.32
CA ASN A 219 21.60 39.14 3.46
C ASN A 219 20.49 40.22 3.53
N MET A 220 20.42 40.97 4.63
CA MET A 220 19.38 42.00 4.83
C MET A 220 19.46 43.14 3.80
N ILE A 221 20.66 43.51 3.37
CA ILE A 221 20.90 44.58 2.38
C ILE A 221 20.35 44.16 1.02
N GLN A 222 20.68 42.94 0.57
CA GLN A 222 20.24 42.34 -0.68
C GLN A 222 18.72 42.20 -0.70
N LYS A 223 18.11 41.75 0.41
CA LYS A 223 16.64 41.70 0.55
C LYS A 223 16.02 43.09 0.37
N ARG A 224 16.59 44.12 1.00
CA ARG A 224 16.09 45.50 0.88
C ARG A 224 16.24 46.03 -0.55
N ARG A 225 17.38 45.83 -1.20
CA ARG A 225 17.61 46.21 -2.61
C ARG A 225 16.60 45.56 -3.54
N ARG A 226 16.40 44.24 -3.41
CA ARG A 226 15.41 43.49 -4.19
C ARG A 226 13.98 43.99 -3.97
N PHE A 227 13.62 44.26 -2.71
CA PHE A 227 12.30 44.82 -2.39
C PHE A 227 12.08 46.19 -3.01
N LEU A 228 13.05 47.11 -2.88
CA LEU A 228 12.96 48.44 -3.47
C LEU A 228 12.90 48.39 -4.99
N TRP A 229 13.72 47.53 -5.60
CA TRP A 229 13.70 47.31 -7.05
C TRP A 229 12.33 46.81 -7.50
N ALA A 230 11.77 45.78 -6.85
CA ALA A 230 10.44 45.25 -7.18
C ALA A 230 9.35 46.32 -6.99
N LYS A 231 9.42 47.11 -5.91
CA LYS A 231 8.46 48.19 -5.64
C LYS A 231 8.52 49.29 -6.71
N ALA A 232 9.71 49.67 -7.17
CA ALA A 232 9.89 50.68 -8.23
C ALA A 232 9.35 50.21 -9.59
N HIS A 233 9.42 48.92 -9.87
CA HIS A 233 8.99 48.33 -11.15
C HIS A 233 7.57 47.74 -11.09
N LEU A 234 6.88 47.80 -9.94
CA LEU A 234 5.53 47.23 -9.75
C LEU A 234 4.49 47.82 -10.71
N LYS A 235 4.62 49.11 -11.05
CA LYS A 235 3.70 49.84 -11.94
C LYS A 235 4.14 49.86 -13.42
N TRP A 236 5.18 49.12 -13.79
CA TRP A 236 5.63 49.09 -15.17
C TRP A 236 4.63 48.41 -16.09
N THR A 237 4.34 49.05 -17.22
CA THR A 237 3.47 48.50 -18.27
C THR A 237 4.21 47.48 -19.12
N VAL A 238 3.45 46.63 -19.83
CA VAL A 238 4.01 45.58 -20.71
C VAL A 238 4.94 46.19 -21.77
N ALA A 239 4.64 47.39 -22.29
CA ALA A 239 5.50 48.09 -23.24
C ALA A 239 6.89 48.40 -22.66
N LYS A 240 6.96 48.80 -21.38
CA LYS A 240 8.24 49.04 -20.67
C LYS A 240 9.00 47.74 -20.40
N TRP A 241 8.30 46.63 -20.17
CA TRP A 241 8.98 45.33 -20.03
C TRP A 241 9.55 44.81 -21.34
N LYS A 242 8.90 45.09 -22.49
CA LYS A 242 9.40 44.71 -23.82
C LYS A 242 10.71 45.39 -24.21
N THR A 243 11.06 46.51 -23.59
CA THR A 243 12.36 47.18 -23.83
C THR A 243 13.50 46.60 -23.00
N VAL A 244 13.22 45.69 -22.06
CA VAL A 244 14.23 45.08 -21.19
C VAL A 244 14.76 43.81 -21.81
N LEU A 245 16.08 43.72 -21.99
CA LEU A 245 16.74 42.46 -22.27
C LEU A 245 17.31 41.83 -21.00
N TRP A 246 17.07 40.53 -20.88
CA TRP A 246 17.61 39.69 -19.83
C TRP A 246 18.75 38.86 -20.40
N SER A 247 19.92 38.93 -19.77
CA SER A 247 20.99 37.95 -19.97
C SER A 247 21.19 37.20 -18.66
N ASP A 248 21.39 35.89 -18.73
CA ASP A 248 21.79 35.07 -17.59
C ASP A 248 22.89 34.09 -18.00
N GLU A 249 23.72 33.73 -17.05
CA GLU A 249 24.74 32.69 -17.21
C GLU A 249 24.23 31.41 -16.56
N SER A 250 23.86 30.44 -17.39
CA SER A 250 23.42 29.13 -16.91
C SER A 250 24.60 28.18 -16.76
N LYS A 251 24.75 27.64 -15.55
CA LYS A 251 25.71 26.57 -15.23
C LYS A 251 25.02 25.22 -15.35
N PHE A 252 25.58 24.31 -16.15
CA PHE A 252 25.15 22.91 -16.20
C PHE A 252 26.01 22.06 -15.28
N GLU A 253 25.38 21.42 -14.29
CA GLU A 253 26.06 20.51 -13.36
C GLU A 253 25.78 19.05 -13.75
N VAL A 254 26.82 18.28 -14.04
CA VAL A 254 26.72 16.81 -14.19
C VAL A 254 26.92 16.20 -12.80
N LEU A 255 25.84 16.12 -12.02
CA LEU A 255 25.89 15.51 -10.68
C LEU A 255 25.35 14.08 -10.70
N PHE A 256 26.22 13.10 -10.48
CA PHE A 256 25.84 11.75 -10.08
C PHE A 256 25.79 11.65 -8.55
N GLY A 257 24.63 11.23 -8.02
CA GLY A 257 24.52 10.77 -6.64
C GLY A 257 24.78 11.81 -5.54
N LYS A 258 23.73 12.54 -5.15
CA LYS A 258 23.42 12.89 -3.74
C LYS A 258 22.00 13.44 -3.67
N LEU A 259 21.09 12.65 -3.10
CA LEU A 259 19.76 13.12 -2.74
C LEU A 259 19.93 14.25 -1.72
N GLY A 260 19.33 15.40 -1.99
CA GLY A 260 19.47 16.60 -1.16
C GLY A 260 19.04 16.35 0.29
N ARG A 261 19.51 17.20 1.22
CA ARG A 261 19.25 17.03 2.65
C ARG A 261 17.75 16.95 2.95
N GLN A 262 17.36 16.05 3.85
CA GLN A 262 15.98 15.93 4.30
C GLN A 262 15.72 16.81 5.52
N VAL A 263 14.47 17.24 5.66
CA VAL A 263 13.98 18.08 6.76
C VAL A 263 12.67 17.50 7.28
N ILE A 264 12.56 17.40 8.59
CA ILE A 264 11.35 17.01 9.29
C ILE A 264 10.48 18.24 9.50
N ARG A 265 9.27 18.22 8.95
CA ARG A 265 8.30 19.32 9.08
C ARG A 265 6.87 18.85 8.93
N THR A 266 5.92 19.70 9.31
CA THR A 266 4.52 19.54 8.92
C THR A 266 4.31 20.03 7.48
N LYS A 267 3.10 19.86 6.95
CA LYS A 267 2.78 20.29 5.58
C LYS A 267 2.78 21.83 5.46
N GLU A 268 2.34 22.49 6.52
CA GLU A 268 2.16 23.95 6.64
C GLU A 268 3.51 24.67 6.74
N ASP A 269 4.50 24.05 7.38
CA ASP A 269 5.87 24.56 7.55
C ASP A 269 6.71 24.59 6.26
N LYS A 270 6.08 24.53 5.08
CA LYS A 270 6.74 24.45 3.77
C LYS A 270 7.67 25.63 3.49
N ASP A 271 7.28 26.82 3.92
CA ASP A 271 7.98 28.06 3.62
C ASP A 271 8.73 28.67 4.82
N ASN A 272 8.82 27.91 5.91
CA ASN A 272 9.62 28.29 7.07
C ASN A 272 11.12 28.34 6.69
N PRO A 273 11.84 29.45 6.98
CA PRO A 273 13.26 29.58 6.70
C PRO A 273 14.15 28.47 7.28
N SER A 274 13.78 27.89 8.43
CA SER A 274 14.54 26.79 9.04
C SER A 274 14.51 25.50 8.21
N CYS A 275 13.56 25.39 7.27
CA CYS A 275 13.38 24.24 6.40
C CYS A 275 14.17 24.33 5.08
N TYR A 276 14.85 25.47 4.84
CA TYR A 276 15.63 25.68 3.63
C TYR A 276 17.08 25.24 3.80
N GLN A 277 17.62 24.68 2.73
CA GLN A 277 19.03 24.41 2.62
C GLN A 277 19.68 25.65 2.01
N ARG A 278 20.59 26.26 2.76
CA ARG A 278 21.42 27.35 2.25
C ARG A 278 22.30 26.80 1.13
N SER A 279 22.29 27.46 -0.02
CA SER A 279 23.25 27.22 -1.09
C SER A 279 24.13 28.45 -1.28
N VAL A 280 25.45 28.26 -1.30
CA VAL A 280 26.44 29.26 -1.71
C VAL A 280 26.98 28.83 -3.08
N GLN A 281 27.18 29.80 -3.99
CA GLN A 281 27.84 29.65 -5.31
C GLN A 281 29.34 29.32 -5.11
N LYS A 282 30.07 28.46 -5.85
CA LYS A 282 29.88 27.47 -6.93
C LYS A 282 31.00 26.40 -6.75
N PRO A 283 30.81 25.09 -7.06
CA PRO A 283 31.92 24.17 -7.40
C PRO A 283 32.42 24.45 -8.85
N ALA A 284 33.40 23.71 -9.38
CA ALA A 284 33.87 23.87 -10.76
C ALA A 284 32.75 23.73 -11.81
N SER A 285 32.80 24.46 -12.93
CA SER A 285 31.81 24.41 -14.03
C SER A 285 32.36 24.88 -15.37
N LEU A 286 31.78 24.36 -16.45
CA LEU A 286 31.83 24.93 -17.80
C LEU A 286 30.86 26.12 -17.90
N MET A 287 31.35 27.23 -18.44
CA MET A 287 30.57 28.44 -18.71
C MET A 287 30.20 28.49 -20.19
N MET A 288 28.94 28.81 -20.48
CA MET A 288 28.45 29.11 -21.83
C MET A 288 27.69 30.44 -21.76
N SER A 289 27.97 31.35 -22.69
CA SER A 289 27.34 32.67 -22.75
C SER A 289 26.47 32.79 -23.99
N SER A 290 25.30 33.41 -23.87
CA SER A 290 24.49 33.85 -25.02
C SER A 290 24.12 35.33 -24.82
N LEU A 291 24.29 36.14 -25.86
CA LEU A 291 24.07 37.59 -25.84
C LEU A 291 23.17 38.01 -27.01
N SER A 292 22.23 38.91 -26.75
CA SER A 292 21.43 39.57 -27.80
C SER A 292 20.83 40.91 -27.30
N GLY A 293 21.62 41.98 -27.15
CA GLY A 293 21.13 43.36 -26.87
C GLY A 293 21.46 43.96 -25.49
N LYS A 294 20.89 45.13 -25.16
CA LYS A 294 21.23 45.93 -23.94
C LYS A 294 20.62 45.38 -22.63
N THR A 295 21.48 45.12 -21.66
CA THR A 295 21.24 44.38 -20.41
C THR A 295 20.71 45.21 -19.24
N LEU A 296 19.75 44.66 -18.49
CA LEU A 296 19.31 45.19 -17.20
C LEU A 296 19.63 44.17 -16.10
N HIS A 297 20.51 44.54 -15.16
CA HIS A 297 21.00 43.62 -14.13
C HIS A 297 20.13 43.63 -12.87
N PHE A 298 19.84 42.43 -12.36
CA PHE A 298 19.15 42.26 -11.08
C PHE A 298 20.11 42.65 -9.92
N PRO A 299 19.66 43.42 -8.92
CA PRO A 299 20.52 43.75 -7.79
C PRO A 299 20.85 42.49 -6.97
N THR A 300 22.13 42.15 -6.93
CA THR A 300 22.68 41.06 -6.12
C THR A 300 22.82 41.43 -4.66
#